data_AF-W0K573-F1
#
_entry.id   AF-W0K573-F1
#
_cell.length_a   1.000
_cell.length_b   1.000
_cell.length_c   1.000
_cell.angle_alpha   90.00
_cell.angle_beta   90.00
_cell.angle_gamma   90.00
#
_symmetry.space_group_name_H-M   'P 1'
#
loop_
_entity.id
_entity.type
_entity.pdbx_description
1 polymer ?
#
loop_
_entity_poly.entity_id
_entity_poly.type
_entity_poly.pdbx_seq_one_letter_code
_entity_poly.pdbx_strand_id
1 'polypeptide(L)'
;SKVSGPLGIRIQRAVMIEYEDHQESLLRALQHNVGPQTQMVVVVLPSNRKDKYDSIKKYLCVDCPTPSQCMVSRTLSRPQTLMTVATKIALQMACKMGGELWSVEIPLKQLMIVGIDCYHDATAGKRSIGALVASLNQGMSRWFSK
;
A
#
# COMPACT_ATOMS: atom_id res chain seq x y z
N SER A 1 -14.48 -14.08 -6.13
CA SER A 1 -13.05 -13.93 -5.76
C SER A 1 -12.60 -15.15 -4.98
N LYS A 2 -11.51 -15.82 -5.38
CA LYS A 2 -11.04 -17.08 -4.74
C LYS A 2 -10.36 -16.86 -3.38
N VAL A 3 -9.68 -15.73 -3.17
CA VAL A 3 -8.93 -15.45 -1.93
C VAL A 3 -9.62 -14.45 -1.01
N SER A 4 -10.27 -13.43 -1.56
CA SER A 4 -10.77 -12.32 -0.74
C SER A 4 -12.11 -12.63 -0.06
N GLY A 5 -12.94 -13.49 -0.67
CA GLY A 5 -14.25 -13.89 -0.14
C GLY A 5 -14.16 -14.56 1.23
N PRO A 6 -13.35 -15.63 1.39
CA PRO A 6 -13.13 -16.27 2.69
C PRO A 6 -12.57 -15.34 3.78
N LEU A 7 -11.89 -14.26 3.38
CA LEU A 7 -11.32 -13.26 4.30
C LEU A 7 -12.32 -12.14 4.66
N GLY A 8 -13.55 -12.18 4.14
CA GLY A 8 -14.52 -11.10 4.31
C GLY A 8 -14.19 -9.83 3.51
N ILE A 9 -13.18 -9.86 2.64
CA ILE A 9 -12.72 -8.72 1.85
C ILE A 9 -13.50 -8.69 0.52
N ARG A 10 -14.38 -7.68 0.39
CA ARG A 10 -15.16 -7.46 -0.83
C ARG A 10 -14.35 -6.63 -1.82
N ILE A 11 -13.94 -7.25 -2.92
CA ILE A 11 -13.20 -6.59 -4.00
C ILE A 11 -14.08 -6.60 -5.25
N GLN A 12 -14.38 -5.41 -5.78
CA GLN A 12 -15.11 -5.27 -7.05
C GLN A 12 -14.18 -5.53 -8.24
N ARG A 13 -14.76 -5.72 -9.43
CA ARG A 13 -13.95 -5.86 -10.65
C ARG A 13 -13.17 -4.57 -10.88
N ALA A 14 -11.85 -4.68 -10.97
CA ALA A 14 -10.98 -3.55 -11.24
C ALA A 14 -11.12 -3.08 -12.70
N VAL A 15 -10.93 -1.78 -12.90
CA VAL A 15 -10.68 -1.21 -14.24
C VAL A 15 -9.24 -1.55 -14.61
N MET A 16 -9.06 -2.24 -15.74
CA MET A 16 -7.73 -2.65 -16.21
C MET A 16 -7.19 -1.59 -17.16
N ILE A 17 -6.01 -1.05 -16.84
CA ILE A 17 -5.31 -0.06 -17.66
C ILE A 17 -3.94 -0.63 -18.02
N GLU A 18 -3.65 -0.65 -19.31
CA GLU A 18 -2.34 -1.03 -19.83
C GLU A 18 -1.47 0.21 -20.02
N TYR A 19 -0.16 0.03 -19.90
CA TYR A 19 0.82 1.08 -20.13
C TYR A 19 2.07 0.44 -20.74
N GLU A 20 2.77 1.21 -21.57
CA GLU A 20 4.10 0.81 -22.04
C GLU A 20 5.12 0.90 -20.90
N ASP A 21 6.14 0.03 -20.86
CA ASP A 21 7.12 -0.02 -19.76
C ASP A 21 8.13 1.15 -19.70
N HIS A 22 7.63 2.37 -19.91
CA HIS A 22 8.32 3.63 -19.72
C HIS A 22 7.73 4.37 -18.52
N GLN A 23 8.60 5.01 -17.74
CA GLN A 23 8.19 5.71 -16.51
C GLN A 23 7.18 6.84 -16.79
N GLU A 24 7.37 7.58 -17.89
CA GLU A 24 6.44 8.63 -18.31
C GLU A 24 5.07 8.06 -18.70
N SER A 25 5.04 6.98 -19.48
CA SER A 25 3.81 6.30 -19.89
C SER A 25 3.02 5.80 -18.68
N LEU A 26 3.70 5.21 -17.69
CA LEU A 26 3.08 4.80 -16.43
C LEU A 26 2.50 5.99 -15.66
N LEU A 27 3.26 7.08 -15.53
CA LEU A 27 2.80 8.26 -14.80
C LEU A 27 1.60 8.91 -15.50
N ARG A 28 1.61 9.02 -16.83
CA ARG A 28 0.48 9.52 -17.62
C ARG A 28 -0.76 8.65 -17.45
N ALA A 29 -0.58 7.31 -17.42
CA ALA A 29 -1.68 6.39 -17.18
C ALA A 29 -2.31 6.61 -15.79
N LEU A 30 -1.49 6.83 -14.75
CA LEU A 30 -2.00 7.17 -13.42
C LEU A 30 -2.74 8.52 -13.43
N GLN A 31 -2.15 9.55 -14.03
CA GLN A 31 -2.74 10.89 -14.08
C GLN A 31 -4.08 10.95 -14.81
N HIS A 32 -4.25 10.13 -15.85
CA HIS A 32 -5.49 10.12 -16.64
C HIS A 32 -6.62 9.31 -15.98
N ASN A 33 -6.28 8.27 -15.21
CA ASN A 33 -7.25 7.27 -14.75
C ASN A 33 -7.49 7.28 -13.24
N VAL A 34 -6.62 7.91 -12.44
CA VAL A 34 -6.77 8.00 -11.00
C VAL A 34 -7.40 9.34 -10.65
N GLY A 35 -8.55 9.30 -9.98
CA GLY A 35 -9.26 10.49 -9.55
C GLY A 35 -9.88 10.32 -8.17
N PRO A 36 -10.66 11.31 -7.69
CA PRO A 36 -11.22 11.31 -6.34
C PRO A 36 -12.12 10.12 -5.99
N GLN A 37 -12.67 9.43 -7.00
CA GLN A 37 -13.52 8.25 -6.84
C GLN A 37 -12.71 6.94 -6.77
N THR A 38 -11.42 6.98 -7.08
CA THR A 38 -10.55 5.81 -7.05
C THR A 38 -10.22 5.45 -5.60
N GLN A 39 -10.70 4.31 -5.14
CA GLN A 39 -10.45 3.87 -3.76
C GLN A 39 -9.03 3.33 -3.56
N MET A 40 -8.48 2.64 -4.57
CA MET A 40 -7.15 2.05 -4.51
C MET A 40 -6.60 1.81 -5.92
N VAL A 41 -5.28 1.88 -6.05
CA VAL A 41 -4.55 1.53 -7.28
C VAL A 41 -3.67 0.30 -7.05
N VAL A 42 -3.74 -0.68 -7.94
CA VAL A 42 -2.80 -1.81 -7.98
C VAL A 42 -1.93 -1.65 -9.23
N VAL A 43 -0.61 -1.57 -9.04
CA VAL A 43 0.35 -1.43 -10.13
C VAL A 43 1.18 -2.69 -10.26
N VAL A 44 1.09 -3.34 -11.43
CA VAL A 44 1.96 -4.47 -11.78
C VAL A 44 3.16 -3.94 -12.57
N LEU A 45 4.33 -4.06 -11.98
CA LEU A 45 5.62 -3.64 -12.56
C LEU A 45 6.30 -4.84 -13.23
N PRO A 46 6.96 -4.67 -14.38
CA PRO A 46 7.70 -5.77 -14.99
C PRO A 46 9.03 -6.08 -14.29
N SER A 47 9.58 -5.14 -13.52
CA SER A 47 10.83 -5.32 -12.76
C SER A 47 10.78 -4.59 -11.41
N ASN A 48 11.78 -4.80 -10.56
CA ASN A 48 11.93 -4.17 -9.24
C ASN A 48 12.68 -2.82 -9.30
N ARG A 49 12.62 -2.12 -10.44
CA ARG A 49 13.27 -0.82 -10.65
C ARG A 49 12.76 0.23 -9.67
N LYS A 50 13.68 0.75 -8.84
CA LYS A 50 13.37 1.66 -7.74
C LYS A 50 12.86 3.03 -8.21
N ASP A 51 13.43 3.59 -9.27
CA ASP A 51 13.04 4.88 -9.85
C ASP A 51 11.57 4.92 -10.32
N LYS A 52 11.08 3.84 -10.95
CA LYS A 52 9.67 3.68 -11.32
C LYS A 52 8.78 3.60 -10.08
N TYR A 53 9.17 2.77 -9.10
CA TYR A 53 8.44 2.64 -7.84
C TYR A 53 8.33 3.99 -7.11
N ASP A 54 9.45 4.71 -7.00
CA ASP A 54 9.53 6.00 -6.32
C ASP A 54 8.66 7.05 -7.01
N SER A 55 8.62 7.08 -8.35
CA SER A 55 7.73 7.99 -9.09
C SER A 55 6.24 7.70 -8.84
N ILE A 56 5.85 6.43 -8.83
CA ILE A 56 4.46 6.04 -8.51
C ILE A 56 4.12 6.49 -7.10
N LYS A 57 5.00 6.23 -6.13
CA LYS A 57 4.77 6.59 -4.73
C LYS A 57 4.78 8.09 -4.52
N LYS A 58 5.66 8.83 -5.18
CA LYS A 58 5.65 10.29 -5.16
C LYS A 58 4.30 10.82 -5.62
N TYR A 59 3.83 10.39 -6.79
CA TYR A 59 2.55 10.85 -7.32
C TYR A 59 1.37 10.45 -6.41
N LEU A 60 1.25 9.17 -6.06
CA LEU A 60 0.07 8.65 -5.32
C LEU A 60 0.09 8.94 -3.82
N CYS A 61 1.20 9.43 -3.25
CA CYS A 61 1.26 9.86 -1.85
C CYS A 61 1.31 11.38 -1.69
N VAL A 62 1.70 12.14 -2.72
CA VAL A 62 1.87 13.61 -2.63
C VAL A 62 0.87 14.33 -3.53
N ASP A 63 0.89 14.06 -4.83
CA ASP A 63 0.13 14.85 -5.82
C ASP A 63 -1.34 14.39 -5.94
N CYS A 64 -1.58 13.09 -5.87
CA CYS A 64 -2.92 12.48 -5.92
C CYS A 64 -3.05 11.38 -4.84
N PRO A 65 -3.27 11.76 -3.57
CA PRO A 65 -3.27 10.82 -2.45
C PRO A 65 -4.28 9.68 -2.63
N THR A 66 -3.78 8.50 -3.02
CA THR A 66 -4.58 7.30 -3.26
C THR A 66 -3.83 6.07 -2.76
N PRO A 67 -4.43 5.25 -1.88
CA PRO A 67 -3.83 4.00 -1.44
C PRO A 67 -3.37 3.13 -2.61
N SER A 68 -2.13 2.64 -2.56
CA SER A 68 -1.54 1.94 -3.69
C SER A 68 -0.74 0.70 -3.33
N GLN A 69 -0.91 -0.36 -4.12
CA GLN A 69 -0.18 -1.62 -4.02
C GLN A 69 0.63 -1.88 -5.28
N CYS A 70 1.96 -1.86 -5.18
CA CYS A 70 2.84 -2.25 -6.27
C CYS A 70 3.27 -3.71 -6.11
N MET A 71 3.40 -4.43 -7.21
CA MET A 71 3.92 -5.80 -7.26
C MET A 71 4.65 -6.05 -8.56
N VAL A 72 5.66 -6.91 -8.53
CA VAL A 72 6.37 -7.29 -9.75
C VAL A 72 5.63 -8.44 -10.43
N SER A 73 5.50 -8.40 -11.75
CA SER A 73 4.82 -9.41 -12.58
C SER A 73 5.33 -10.81 -12.29
N ARG A 74 6.65 -10.98 -12.15
CA ARG A 74 7.31 -12.25 -11.79
C ARG A 74 6.76 -12.89 -10.51
N THR A 75 6.28 -12.10 -9.56
CA THR A 75 5.68 -12.61 -8.31
C THR A 75 4.32 -13.29 -8.57
N LEU A 76 3.61 -12.85 -9.61
CA LEU A 76 2.32 -13.41 -10.04
C LEU A 76 2.49 -14.60 -11.00
N SER A 77 3.65 -14.71 -11.66
CA SER A 77 3.92 -15.75 -12.68
C SER A 77 4.24 -17.14 -12.12
N ARG A 78 4.17 -17.36 -10.79
CA ARG A 78 4.47 -18.67 -10.15
C ARG A 78 3.18 -19.35 -9.69
N PRO A 79 2.62 -20.30 -10.48
CA PRO A 79 1.31 -20.89 -10.17
C PRO A 79 1.25 -21.57 -8.81
N GLN A 80 2.34 -22.24 -8.39
CA GLN A 80 2.39 -22.98 -7.12
C GLN A 80 2.20 -22.09 -5.89
N THR A 81 2.65 -20.83 -5.96
CA THR A 81 2.59 -19.88 -4.84
C THR A 81 1.53 -18.79 -5.03
N LEU A 82 0.81 -18.79 -6.16
CA LEU A 82 -0.08 -17.70 -6.56
C LEU A 82 -1.17 -17.43 -5.53
N MET A 83 -1.77 -18.47 -4.95
CA MET A 83 -2.80 -18.32 -3.93
C MET A 83 -2.27 -17.63 -2.67
N THR A 84 -1.11 -18.07 -2.17
CA THR A 84 -0.45 -17.45 -0.99
C THR A 84 -0.07 -15.99 -1.26
N VAL A 85 0.45 -15.71 -2.45
CA VAL A 85 0.79 -14.34 -2.88
C VAL A 85 -0.47 -13.48 -2.95
N ALA A 86 -1.53 -13.96 -3.59
CA ALA A 86 -2.79 -13.24 -3.73
C ALA A 86 -3.46 -12.98 -2.37
N THR A 87 -3.41 -13.93 -1.44
CA THR A 87 -3.88 -13.74 -0.06
C THR A 87 -3.11 -12.62 0.63
N LYS A 88 -1.77 -12.62 0.56
CA LYS A 88 -0.95 -11.56 1.17
C LYS A 88 -1.25 -10.19 0.55
N ILE A 89 -1.45 -10.13 -0.76
CA ILE A 89 -1.84 -8.90 -1.47
C ILE A 89 -3.21 -8.41 -0.98
N ALA A 90 -4.21 -9.29 -0.90
CA ALA A 90 -5.55 -8.92 -0.43
C ALA A 90 -5.53 -8.38 1.01
N LEU A 91 -4.77 -9.01 1.91
CA LEU A 91 -4.58 -8.56 3.28
C LEU A 91 -3.89 -7.18 3.33
N GLN A 92 -2.84 -6.97 2.53
CA GLN A 92 -2.15 -5.69 2.47
C GLN A 92 -3.03 -4.58 1.90
N MET A 93 -3.86 -4.89 0.90
CA MET A 93 -4.86 -3.98 0.37
C MET A 93 -5.88 -3.58 1.44
N ALA A 94 -6.39 -4.55 2.21
CA ALA A 94 -7.31 -4.27 3.30
C ALA A 94 -6.69 -3.33 4.34
N CYS A 95 -5.45 -3.59 4.80
CA CYS A 95 -4.75 -2.70 5.73
C CYS A 95 -4.60 -1.27 5.20
N LYS A 96 -4.21 -1.11 3.93
CA LYS A 96 -4.04 0.21 3.31
C LYS A 96 -5.34 0.99 3.16
N MET A 97 -6.48 0.30 3.19
CA MET A 97 -7.82 0.88 3.19
C MET A 97 -8.40 1.06 4.60
N GLY A 98 -7.59 0.90 5.65
CA GLY A 98 -8.01 1.04 7.05
C GLY A 98 -8.61 -0.22 7.67
N GLY A 99 -8.52 -1.37 6.98
CA GLY A 99 -8.98 -2.66 7.51
C GLY A 99 -8.08 -3.19 8.62
N GLU A 100 -8.72 -3.78 9.63
CA GLU A 100 -8.10 -4.37 10.81
C GLU A 100 -8.09 -5.90 10.66
N LEU A 101 -6.92 -6.50 10.43
CA LEU A 101 -6.85 -7.93 10.08
C LEU A 101 -6.98 -8.87 11.28
N TRP A 102 -6.39 -8.47 12.40
CA TRP A 102 -6.40 -9.20 13.67
C TRP A 102 -6.05 -8.22 14.79
N SER A 103 -6.34 -8.63 16.03
CA SER A 103 -5.98 -7.91 17.25
C SER A 103 -5.59 -8.91 18.32
N VAL A 104 -4.87 -8.44 19.34
CA VAL A 104 -4.62 -9.22 20.57
C VAL A 104 -5.35 -8.57 21.73
N GLU A 105 -5.71 -9.39 22.70
CA GLU A 105 -6.29 -8.87 23.94
C GLU A 105 -5.19 -8.17 24.75
N ILE A 106 -5.39 -6.88 25.01
CA ILE A 106 -4.51 -6.07 25.85
C ILE A 106 -5.31 -5.65 27.09
N PRO A 107 -4.89 -6.08 28.29
CA PRO A 107 -5.68 -5.89 29.51
C PRO A 107 -5.72 -4.43 29.99
N LEU A 108 -4.85 -3.57 29.47
CA LEU A 108 -4.76 -2.15 29.81
C LEU A 108 -5.84 -1.34 29.10
N LYS A 109 -6.75 -0.72 29.86
CA LYS A 109 -7.78 0.19 29.33
C LYS A 109 -7.21 1.60 29.11
N GLN A 110 -7.77 2.33 28.15
CA GLN A 110 -7.37 3.72 27.84
C GLN A 110 -5.86 3.86 27.54
N LEU A 111 -5.29 2.83 26.91
CA LEU A 111 -3.89 2.82 26.48
C LEU A 111 -3.76 3.43 25.07
N MET A 112 -2.75 4.27 24.88
CA MET A 112 -2.26 4.67 23.56
C MET A 112 -0.78 4.28 23.46
N ILE A 113 -0.43 3.56 22.39
CA ILE A 113 0.94 3.16 22.10
C ILE A 113 1.46 4.10 21.02
N VAL A 114 2.62 4.72 21.26
CA VAL A 114 3.28 5.61 20.32
C VAL A 114 4.66 5.07 19.97
N GLY A 115 4.94 4.92 18.68
CA GLY A 115 6.25 4.61 18.13
C GLY A 115 6.78 5.81 17.35
N ILE A 116 8.08 6.10 17.50
CA ILE A 116 8.75 7.18 16.78
C ILE A 116 10.03 6.58 16.18
N ASP A 117 10.31 6.92 14.93
CA ASP A 117 11.56 6.59 14.26
C ASP A 117 12.06 7.79 13.46
N CYS A 118 13.37 7.89 13.26
CA CYS A 118 14.00 8.99 12.52
C CYS A 118 14.83 8.42 11.38
N TYR A 119 14.45 8.72 10.14
CA TYR A 119 15.27 8.46 8.98
C TYR A 119 16.25 9.62 8.75
N HIS A 120 17.53 9.30 8.57
CA HIS A 120 18.56 10.27 8.27
C HIS A 120 19.00 10.12 6.82
N ASP A 121 18.70 11.12 5.97
CA ASP A 121 19.18 11.14 4.59
C ASP A 121 20.65 11.56 4.57
N ALA A 122 21.52 10.60 4.26
CA ALA A 122 22.95 10.82 4.12
C ALA A 122 23.30 11.59 2.83
N THR A 123 22.36 11.73 1.90
CA THR A 123 22.52 12.40 0.62
C THR A 123 21.73 13.72 0.58
N ALA A 124 22.34 14.78 0.05
CA ALA A 124 21.79 16.15 -0.01
C ALA A 124 21.40 16.77 1.36
N GLY A 125 22.40 17.18 2.13
CA GLY A 125 22.23 18.21 3.18
C GLY A 125 21.87 17.72 4.59
N LYS A 126 22.09 16.43 4.91
CA LYS A 126 21.93 15.84 6.26
C LYS A 126 20.56 16.12 6.89
N ARG A 127 19.48 15.93 6.14
CA ARG A 127 18.12 16.11 6.66
C ARG A 127 17.69 14.86 7.42
N SER A 128 16.98 15.08 8.52
CA SER A 128 16.38 14.02 9.31
C SER A 128 14.87 14.14 9.19
N ILE A 129 14.19 13.03 8.88
CA ILE A 129 12.74 12.94 8.80
C ILE A 129 12.29 12.06 9.95
N GLY A 130 11.58 12.66 10.91
CA GLY A 130 10.91 11.92 11.97
C GLY A 130 9.57 11.39 11.46
N ALA A 131 9.25 10.15 11.79
CA ALA A 131 7.94 9.54 11.60
C ALA A 131 7.38 9.14 12.96
N LEU A 132 6.11 9.47 13.19
CA LEU A 132 5.39 9.08 14.40
C LEU A 132 4.18 8.24 14.02
N VAL A 133 3.96 7.16 14.75
CA VAL A 133 2.77 6.31 14.63
C VAL A 133 2.13 6.11 16.00
N ALA A 134 0.83 6.29 16.11
CA ALA A 134 0.09 6.15 17.37
C ALA A 134 -1.16 5.27 17.21
N SER A 135 -1.43 4.40 18.17
CA SER A 135 -2.64 3.58 18.17
C SER A 135 -3.89 4.40 18.49
N LEU A 136 -5.03 4.03 17.88
CA LEU A 136 -6.29 4.78 17.96
C LEU A 136 -7.44 3.99 18.60
N ASN A 137 -7.21 2.75 19.00
CA ASN A 137 -8.24 1.88 19.57
C ASN A 137 -7.67 0.85 20.53
N GLN A 138 -8.54 0.31 21.38
CA GLN A 138 -8.19 -0.72 22.38
C GLN A 138 -7.57 -1.98 21.76
N GLY A 139 -7.99 -2.35 20.54
CA GLY A 139 -7.47 -3.51 19.81
C GLY A 139 -6.10 -3.32 19.18
N MET A 140 -5.51 -2.11 19.26
CA MET A 140 -4.20 -1.75 18.65
C MET A 140 -4.09 -2.11 17.17
N SER A 141 -5.18 -1.88 16.44
CA SER A 141 -5.34 -2.27 15.04
C SER A 141 -5.55 -1.08 14.12
N ARG A 142 -5.92 0.09 14.67
CA ARG A 142 -5.96 1.37 13.95
C ARG A 142 -4.82 2.27 14.37
N TRP A 143 -4.20 2.91 13.39
CA TRP A 143 -2.99 3.68 13.58
C TRP A 143 -3.10 5.04 12.90
N PHE A 144 -2.72 6.09 13.63
CA PHE A 144 -2.43 7.41 13.09
C PHE A 144 -0.96 7.49 12.71
N SER A 145 -0.61 8.16 11.61
CA SER A 145 0.77 8.36 11.18
C SER A 145 1.00 9.80 10.72
N LYS A 146 2.13 10.38 11.09
CA LYS A 146 2.60 11.69 10.60
C LYS A 146 4.11 11.73 10.38
#